data_AF-A0A0H5R9V5-F1
#
_entry.id   AF-A0A0H5R9V5-F1
#
_cell.length_a   1.000
_cell.length_b   1.000
_cell.length_c   1.000
_cell.angle_alpha   90.00
_cell.angle_beta   90.00
_cell.angle_gamma   90.00
#
_symmetry.space_group_name_H-M   'P 1'
#
loop_
_entity.id
_entity.type
_entity.pdbx_description
1 polymer ?
#
loop_
_entity_poly.entity_id
_entity_poly.type
_entity_poly.pdbx_seq_one_letter_code
_entity_poly.pdbx_strand_id
1 'polypeptide(L)'
;MAVPSSNSCVDIRDPTIEGWLDKQSRILRIWKKRWVVLHKSKLYTFRNEKEYVNPTEIIDLSVFSSVKSSEDVTRRSNSFDVYSTEYGFSLSAATPALKEAWIRAIGKDIVMARTNYWQEDTDAYGE
;
A
#
# COMPACT_ATOMS: atom_id res chain seq x y z
N MET A 1 -20.61 4.08 27.85
CA MET A 1 -19.20 3.95 28.26
C MET A 1 -18.42 3.67 26.98
N ALA A 2 -17.71 4.66 26.43
CA ALA A 2 -16.96 4.50 25.19
C ALA A 2 -15.60 3.90 25.51
N VAL A 3 -15.29 2.73 24.95
CA VAL A 3 -13.93 2.20 24.96
C VAL A 3 -13.03 3.18 24.18
N PRO A 4 -11.90 3.64 24.73
CA PRO A 4 -10.98 4.49 23.98
C PRO A 4 -10.47 3.67 22.80
N SER A 5 -10.58 4.20 21.58
CA SER A 5 -9.97 3.61 20.40
C SER A 5 -8.48 3.43 20.69
N SER A 6 -8.03 2.18 20.82
CA SER A 6 -6.64 1.85 21.04
C SER A 6 -5.81 2.48 19.91
N ASN A 7 -4.95 3.44 20.24
CA ASN A 7 -4.02 4.00 19.27
C ASN A 7 -3.08 2.87 18.82
N SER A 8 -3.34 2.26 17.66
CA SER A 8 -2.51 1.18 17.14
C SER A 8 -1.29 1.78 16.46
N CYS A 9 -0.16 1.77 17.17
CA CYS A 9 1.15 2.00 16.58
C CYS A 9 1.54 0.78 15.74
N VAL A 10 2.03 1.00 14.53
CA VAL A 10 2.59 -0.04 13.66
C VAL A 10 4.12 0.11 13.70
N ASP A 11 4.81 -0.97 14.06
CA ASP A 11 6.27 -1.01 14.03
C ASP A 11 6.76 -1.14 12.57
N ILE A 12 6.91 0.00 11.90
CA ILE A 12 7.50 0.10 10.56
C ILE A 12 8.95 0.54 10.71
N ARG A 13 9.88 -0.37 10.43
CA ARG A 13 11.32 -0.11 10.39
C ARG A 13 11.83 -0.31 8.98
N ASP A 14 12.63 0.62 8.49
CA ASP A 14 13.24 0.57 7.15
C ASP A 14 12.22 0.25 6.04
N PRO A 15 11.24 1.14 5.80
CA PRO A 15 10.25 0.92 4.75
C PRO A 15 10.90 0.80 3.37
N THR A 16 10.37 -0.10 2.54
CA THR A 16 10.84 -0.31 1.15
C THR A 16 10.76 1.00 0.36
N ILE A 17 9.65 1.72 0.54
CA ILE A 17 9.42 3.07 0.03
C ILE A 17 8.34 3.74 0.87
N GLU A 18 8.47 5.04 1.06
CA GLU A 18 7.44 5.86 1.69
C GLU A 18 7.37 7.24 1.03
N GLY A 19 6.20 7.87 1.11
CA GLY A 19 6.00 9.19 0.51
C GLY A 19 4.54 9.61 0.42
N TRP A 20 4.36 10.89 0.12
CA TRP A 20 3.04 11.44 -0.18
C TRP A 20 2.53 10.97 -1.53
N LEU A 21 1.32 10.39 -1.54
CA LEU A 21 0.55 10.06 -2.74
C LEU A 21 -0.89 10.56 -2.60
N ASP A 22 -1.53 10.84 -3.72
CA ASP A 22 -2.98 10.99 -3.74
C ASP A 22 -3.64 9.63 -3.94
N LYS A 23 -4.48 9.22 -3.01
CA LYS A 23 -5.24 7.97 -3.09
C LYS A 23 -6.71 8.25 -3.41
N GLN A 24 -7.26 7.52 -4.37
CA GLN A 24 -8.67 7.60 -4.67
C GLN A 24 -9.48 6.81 -3.62
N SER A 25 -10.47 7.47 -3.02
CA SER A 25 -11.42 6.84 -2.11
C SER A 25 -12.27 5.81 -2.85
N ARG A 26 -12.36 4.58 -2.32
CA ARG A 26 -13.13 3.48 -2.92
C ARG A 26 -14.61 3.81 -3.15
N ILE A 27 -15.23 4.48 -2.18
CA ILE A 27 -16.68 4.79 -2.20
C ILE A 27 -16.92 6.12 -2.90
N LEU A 28 -16.37 7.21 -2.35
CA LEU A 28 -16.65 8.57 -2.81
C LEU A 28 -15.93 8.97 -4.11
N ARG A 29 -14.98 8.15 -4.61
CA ARG A 29 -14.16 8.43 -5.81
C ARG A 29 -13.38 9.75 -5.79
N ILE A 30 -13.25 10.38 -4.62
CA ILE A 30 -12.44 11.58 -4.40
C ILE A 30 -10.98 11.21 -4.11
N TRP A 31 -10.05 12.04 -4.57
CA TRP A 31 -8.62 11.90 -4.31
C TRP A 31 -8.26 12.57 -2.99
N LYS A 32 -7.50 11.88 -2.14
CA LYS A 32 -7.01 12.44 -0.88
C LYS A 32 -5.51 12.17 -0.73
N LYS A 33 -4.77 13.21 -0.35
CA LYS A 33 -3.35 13.09 -0.01
C LYS A 33 -3.16 12.21 1.22
N ARG A 34 -2.27 11.21 1.12
CA ARG A 34 -1.95 10.25 2.17
C ARG A 34 -0.45 10.02 2.21
N TRP A 35 0.11 9.88 3.41
CA TRP A 35 1.45 9.34 3.58
C TRP A 35 1.34 7.83 3.39
N VAL A 36 1.91 7.32 2.31
CA VAL A 36 1.85 5.90 1.97
C VAL A 36 3.19 5.28 2.29
N VAL A 37 3.16 4.09 2.86
CA VAL A 37 4.35 3.35 3.29
C VAL A 37 4.21 1.91 2.82
N LEU A 38 5.19 1.40 2.08
CA LEU A 38 5.32 -0.01 1.73
C LEU A 38 6.32 -0.67 2.70
N HIS A 39 5.86 -1.67 3.43
CA HIS A 39 6.70 -2.43 4.36
C HIS A 39 6.18 -3.86 4.49
N LYS A 40 7.07 -4.85 4.34
CA LYS A 40 6.77 -6.30 4.46
C LYS A 40 5.53 -6.71 3.63
N SER A 41 5.52 -6.38 2.34
CA SER A 41 4.40 -6.68 1.42
C SER A 41 3.03 -6.12 1.87
N LYS A 42 3.01 -5.12 2.74
CA LYS A 42 1.81 -4.38 3.14
C LYS A 42 1.95 -2.91 2.80
N LEU A 43 0.89 -2.32 2.29
CA LEU A 43 0.76 -0.88 2.14
C LEU A 43 -0.02 -0.31 3.31
N TYR A 44 0.59 0.66 3.96
CA TYR A 44 -0.03 1.43 5.03
C TYR A 44 -0.30 2.83 4.50
N THR A 45 -1.43 3.42 4.90
CA THR A 45 -1.75 4.81 4.59
C THR A 45 -2.00 5.57 5.87
N PHE A 46 -1.46 6.78 5.97
CA PHE A 46 -1.60 7.65 7.14
C PHE A 46 -2.06 9.04 6.73
N ARG A 47 -2.60 9.77 7.71
CA ARG A 47 -2.97 11.18 7.53
C ARG A 47 -1.75 12.09 7.58
N ASN A 48 -0.77 11.73 8.41
CA ASN A 48 0.41 12.53 8.70
C ASN A 48 1.67 11.80 8.22
N GLU A 49 2.70 12.57 7.90
CA GLU A 49 3.99 12.05 7.43
C GLU A 49 4.79 11.45 8.58
N LYS A 50 5.33 10.23 8.38
CA LYS A 50 6.19 9.52 9.34
C LYS A 50 5.60 9.31 10.73
N GLU A 51 4.29 9.47 10.87
CA GLU A 51 3.54 9.11 12.06
C GLU A 51 2.86 7.76 11.83
N TYR A 52 3.53 6.67 12.18
CA TYR A 52 3.04 5.31 11.97
C TYR A 52 2.04 4.84 13.04
N VAL A 53 1.11 5.74 13.40
CA VAL A 53 0.04 5.49 14.38
C VAL A 53 -1.31 5.62 13.68
N ASN A 54 -2.25 4.75 14.03
CA ASN A 54 -3.63 4.79 13.52
C ASN A 54 -3.68 4.87 11.97
N PRO A 55 -3.15 3.86 11.25
CA PRO A 55 -3.23 3.83 9.80
C PRO A 55 -4.68 3.99 9.33
N THR A 56 -4.90 4.81 8.32
CA THR A 56 -6.23 4.97 7.70
C THR A 56 -6.66 3.73 6.94
N GLU A 57 -5.70 3.02 6.35
CA GLU A 57 -5.91 1.72 5.70
C GLU A 57 -4.63 0.90 5.84
N ILE A 58 -4.77 -0.41 6.01
CA ILE A 58 -3.72 -1.42 5.87
C ILE A 58 -4.16 -2.35 4.74
N ILE A 59 -3.32 -2.50 3.73
CA ILE A 59 -3.61 -3.26 2.52
C ILE A 59 -2.54 -4.35 2.40
N ASP A 60 -2.95 -5.60 2.49
CA ASP A 60 -2.09 -6.75 2.22
C ASP A 60 -1.92 -6.93 0.71
N LEU A 61 -0.69 -6.90 0.21
CA LEU A 61 -0.42 -7.08 -1.22
C LEU A 61 -0.53 -8.54 -1.66
N SER A 62 -0.61 -9.51 -0.74
CA SER A 62 -0.77 -10.94 -1.07
C SER A 62 -2.05 -11.22 -1.89
N VAL A 63 -3.11 -10.43 -1.68
CA VAL A 63 -4.40 -10.57 -2.39
C VAL A 63 -4.46 -9.82 -3.72
N PHE A 64 -3.38 -9.13 -4.10
CA PHE A 64 -3.27 -8.38 -5.35
C PHE A 64 -2.49 -9.19 -6.40
N SER A 65 -2.69 -8.86 -7.68
CA SER A 65 -2.04 -9.59 -8.77
C SER A 65 -1.22 -8.73 -9.71
N SER A 66 -1.45 -7.42 -9.75
CA SER A 66 -0.72 -6.53 -10.65
C SER A 66 -0.73 -5.08 -10.19
N VAL A 67 0.21 -4.31 -10.72
CA VAL A 67 0.28 -2.85 -10.63
C VAL A 67 0.63 -2.27 -12.00
N LYS A 68 -0.05 -1.21 -12.43
CA LYS A 68 0.16 -0.60 -13.75
C LYS A 68 -0.15 0.90 -13.77
N SER A 69 0.43 1.60 -14.74
CA SER A 69 0.02 2.97 -15.11
C SER A 69 -1.47 3.02 -15.46
N SER A 70 -2.13 4.13 -15.12
CA SER A 70 -3.60 4.27 -15.24
C SER A 70 -4.05 5.68 -15.62
N GLU A 71 -3.17 6.51 -16.18
CA GLU A 71 -3.49 7.90 -16.54
C GLU A 71 -4.61 8.00 -17.59
N ASP A 72 -4.67 7.03 -18.49
CA ASP A 72 -5.70 6.90 -19.52
C ASP A 72 -7.10 6.63 -18.94
N VAL A 73 -7.17 5.84 -17.87
CA VAL A 73 -8.42 5.47 -17.18
C VAL A 73 -8.83 6.53 -16.17
N THR A 74 -7.90 6.95 -15.31
CA THR A 74 -8.17 7.85 -14.18
C THR A 74 -8.19 9.32 -14.57
N ARG A 75 -7.67 9.67 -15.76
CA ARG A 75 -7.48 11.06 -16.24
C ARG A 75 -6.65 11.92 -15.28
N ARG A 76 -5.80 11.30 -14.46
CA ARG A 76 -4.91 11.98 -13.51
C ARG A 76 -3.47 11.70 -13.88
N SER A 77 -2.63 12.73 -13.89
CA SER A 77 -1.20 12.57 -14.18
C SER A 77 -0.52 11.66 -13.16
N ASN A 78 0.46 10.90 -13.63
CA ASN A 78 1.30 10.03 -12.80
C ASN A 78 0.51 9.04 -11.94
N SER A 79 -0.66 8.61 -12.41
CA SER A 79 -1.51 7.68 -11.68
C SER A 79 -1.22 6.23 -12.06
N PHE A 80 -1.47 5.35 -11.10
CA PHE A 80 -1.29 3.93 -11.25
C PHE A 80 -2.31 3.17 -10.40
N ASP A 81 -2.70 2.00 -10.89
CA ASP A 81 -3.65 1.11 -10.24
C ASP A 81 -2.93 -0.12 -9.70
N VAL A 82 -3.28 -0.52 -8.49
CA VAL A 82 -2.94 -1.83 -7.91
C VAL A 82 -4.22 -2.63 -7.85
N TYR A 83 -4.24 -3.83 -8.43
CA TYR A 83 -5.49 -4.58 -8.60
C TYR A 83 -5.31 -6.11 -8.60
N SER A 84 -6.42 -6.79 -8.34
CA SER A 84 -6.72 -8.18 -8.63
C SER A 84 -8.12 -8.27 -9.26
N THR A 85 -8.67 -9.47 -9.38
CA THR A 85 -10.03 -9.67 -9.91
C THR A 85 -11.09 -9.02 -9.01
N GLU A 86 -10.87 -9.02 -7.70
CA GLU A 86 -11.87 -8.59 -6.70
C GLU A 86 -11.56 -7.23 -6.07
N TYR A 87 -10.28 -6.84 -6.03
CA TYR A 87 -9.83 -5.65 -5.33
C TYR A 87 -9.07 -4.72 -6.28
N GLY A 88 -9.20 -3.42 -6.07
CA GLY A 88 -8.47 -2.43 -6.84
C GLY A 88 -8.49 -1.06 -6.20
N PHE A 89 -7.38 -0.34 -6.29
CA PHE A 89 -7.31 1.06 -5.90
C PHE A 89 -6.31 1.82 -6.77
N SER A 90 -6.55 3.13 -6.88
CA SER A 90 -5.73 4.05 -7.66
C SER A 90 -4.93 4.97 -6.75
N LEU A 91 -3.68 5.18 -7.12
CA LEU A 91 -2.75 6.12 -6.52
C LEU A 91 -2.24 7.10 -7.59
N SER A 92 -1.74 8.26 -7.18
CA SER A 92 -1.09 9.23 -8.06
C SER A 92 0.08 9.89 -7.35
N ALA A 93 1.22 9.94 -8.04
CA ALA A 93 2.47 10.49 -7.53
C ALA A 93 2.72 11.93 -8.02
N ALA A 94 3.53 12.67 -7.28
CA ALA A 94 3.89 14.05 -7.66
C ALA A 94 4.69 14.13 -8.97
N THR A 95 5.47 13.09 -9.30
CA THR A 95 6.33 13.05 -10.50
C THR A 95 6.29 11.69 -11.19
N PRO A 96 6.61 11.62 -12.49
CA PRO A 96 6.74 10.34 -13.21
C PRO A 96 7.76 9.41 -12.56
N ALA A 97 8.90 9.94 -12.11
CA ALA A 97 9.95 9.14 -11.47
C ALA A 97 9.47 8.48 -10.17
N LEU A 98 8.68 9.21 -9.36
CA LEU A 98 8.07 8.65 -8.16
C LEU A 98 7.03 7.59 -8.51
N LYS A 99 6.19 7.82 -9.53
CA LYS A 99 5.25 6.80 -10.03
C LYS A 99 5.99 5.50 -10.36
N GLU A 100 7.04 5.58 -11.19
CA GLU A 100 7.79 4.39 -11.60
C GLU A 100 8.52 3.71 -10.43
N ALA A 101 8.97 4.47 -9.43
CA ALA A 101 9.52 3.88 -8.20
C ALA A 101 8.46 3.08 -7.43
N TRP A 102 7.26 3.63 -7.27
CA TRP A 102 6.14 2.95 -6.60
C TRP A 102 5.65 1.71 -7.35
N ILE A 103 5.47 1.80 -8.68
CA ILE A 103 5.08 0.66 -9.52
C ILE A 103 6.09 -0.48 -9.38
N ARG A 104 7.39 -0.18 -9.46
CA ARG A 104 8.45 -1.20 -9.32
C ARG A 104 8.47 -1.84 -7.94
N ALA A 105 8.39 -1.03 -6.89
CA ALA A 105 8.42 -1.53 -5.51
C ALA A 105 7.20 -2.42 -5.19
N ILE A 106 6.00 -1.95 -5.52
CA ILE A 106 4.76 -2.73 -5.32
C ILE A 106 4.76 -4.00 -6.17
N GLY A 107 5.18 -3.91 -7.43
CA GLY A 107 5.23 -5.06 -8.33
C GLY A 107 6.16 -6.16 -7.81
N LYS A 108 7.34 -5.78 -7.27
CA LYS A 108 8.26 -6.70 -6.61
C LYS A 108 7.62 -7.34 -5.37
N ASP A 109 6.99 -6.55 -4.51
CA ASP A 109 6.41 -7.04 -3.26
C ASP A 109 5.19 -7.94 -3.47
N ILE A 110 4.40 -7.75 -4.53
CA ILE A 110 3.32 -8.67 -4.94
C ILE A 110 3.87 -10.05 -5.28
N VAL A 111 5.02 -10.11 -5.98
CA VAL A 111 5.67 -11.39 -6.31
C VAL A 111 6.23 -12.04 -5.04
N MET A 112 6.90 -11.28 -4.17
CA MET A 112 7.48 -11.79 -2.93
C MET A 112 6.41 -12.25 -1.92
N ALA A 113 5.27 -11.57 -1.85
CA ALA A 113 4.16 -11.96 -0.97
C ALA A 113 3.67 -13.38 -1.27
N ARG A 114 3.72 -13.81 -2.54
CA ARG A 114 3.32 -15.17 -2.97
C ARG A 114 4.35 -16.23 -2.63
N THR A 115 5.63 -15.86 -2.52
CA THR A 115 6.71 -16.80 -2.19
C THR A 115 6.88 -16.97 -0.69
N ASN A 116 6.62 -15.94 0.10
CA ASN A 116 6.82 -15.95 1.55
C ASN A 116 5.74 -16.73 2.34
N TYR A 117 4.63 -17.10 1.70
CA TYR A 117 3.63 -17.99 2.31
C TYR A 117 4.21 -19.36 2.72
N TRP A 118 5.29 -19.81 2.09
CA TRP A 118 5.93 -21.08 2.42
C TRP A 118 6.94 -21.01 3.57
N GLN A 119 7.33 -19.79 4.00
CA GLN A 119 8.36 -19.62 5.03
C GLN A 119 7.77 -19.46 6.44
N GLU A 120 6.62 -18.79 6.59
CA GLU A 120 5.97 -18.66 7.91
C GLU A 120 5.46 -20.01 8.46
N ASP A 121 5.09 -20.95 7.58
CA ASP A 121 4.66 -22.30 7.98
C ASP A 121 5.84 -23.24 8.32
N THR A 122 7.01 -23.09 7.67
CA THR A 122 8.17 -23.95 7.95
C THR A 122 8.83 -23.67 9.30
N ASP A 123 8.73 -22.43 9.79
CA ASP A 123 9.24 -22.04 11.10
C ASP A 123 8.33 -22.51 12.26
N ALA A 124 7.09 -22.92 11.96
CA ALA A 124 6.13 -23.44 12.94
C ALA A 124 6.30 -24.95 13.23
N TYR A 125 7.10 -25.67 12.44
CA TYR A 125 7.34 -27.12 12.59
C TYR A 125 8.81 -27.49 12.86
N GLY A 126 9.68 -26.51 13.11
CA GLY A 126 11.07 -26.73 13.48
C GLY A 126 11.29 -26.82 14.99
N GLU A 127 11.12 -28.01 15.56
CA GLU A 127 11.83 -28.47 16.77
C GLU A 127 12.95 -29.45 16.38
#